data_AF-A0A268TEW5-F1
#
_entry.id   AF-A0A268TEW5-F1
#
_cell.length_a   1.000
_cell.length_b   1.000
_cell.length_c   1.000
_cell.angle_alpha   90.00
_cell.angle_beta   90.00
_cell.angle_gamma   90.00
#
_symmetry.space_group_name_H-M   'P 1'
#
loop_
_entity.id
_entity.type
_entity.pdbx_description
1 polymer ?
#
loop_
_entity_poly.entity_id
_entity_poly.type
_entity_poly.pdbx_seq_one_letter_code
_entity_poly.pdbx_strand_id
1 'polypeptide(L)'
;MKKIFCVLVVGVFILKADISQTWDQECKQGNLASCVNLGYLYQSAQGVPKDLAQAKSLYKKACDNGYTPACEAYKVLEIQNQ
;
A
#
# COMPACT_ATOMS: atom_id res chain seq x y z
N MET A 1 8.49 -13.93 37.60
CA MET A 1 8.79 -12.55 37.15
C MET A 1 9.19 -12.46 35.66
N LYS A 2 8.43 -13.08 34.74
CA LYS A 2 8.68 -12.98 33.27
C LYS A 2 7.40 -12.94 32.41
N LYS A 3 6.21 -13.09 33.00
CA LYS A 3 4.95 -13.25 32.23
C LYS A 3 4.20 -11.93 31.98
N ILE A 4 4.48 -10.86 32.73
CA ILE A 4 3.78 -9.57 32.62
C ILE A 4 4.34 -8.70 31.47
N PHE A 5 5.62 -8.86 31.12
CA PHE A 5 6.23 -8.09 30.03
C PHE A 5 5.71 -8.45 28.63
N CYS A 6 5.10 -9.63 28.47
CA CYS A 6 4.53 -10.04 27.19
C CYS A 6 3.18 -9.34 26.89
N VAL A 7 2.38 -9.03 27.92
CA VAL A 7 1.00 -8.56 27.70
C VAL A 7 0.93 -7.07 27.35
N LEU A 8 1.85 -6.25 27.87
CA LEU A 8 1.85 -4.80 27.58
C LEU A 8 2.34 -4.47 26.17
N VAL A 9 3.25 -5.27 25.61
CA VAL A 9 3.65 -5.14 24.21
C VAL A 9 2.48 -5.56 23.32
N VAL A 10 1.87 -6.71 23.57
CA VAL A 10 0.74 -7.22 22.75
C VAL A 10 -0.47 -6.27 22.76
N GLY A 11 -0.71 -5.49 23.82
CA GLY A 11 -1.84 -4.55 23.90
C GLY A 11 -1.68 -3.23 23.12
N VAL A 12 -0.46 -2.72 22.93
CA VAL A 12 -0.21 -1.46 22.17
C VAL A 12 -0.11 -1.71 20.65
N PHE A 13 0.12 -2.97 20.24
CA PHE A 13 0.17 -3.35 18.83
C PHE A 13 -1.21 -3.47 18.14
N ILE A 14 -2.32 -3.47 18.89
CA ILE A 14 -3.67 -3.67 18.33
C ILE A 14 -4.26 -2.37 17.72
N LEU A 15 -3.63 -1.21 17.89
CA LEU A 15 -4.17 0.08 17.42
C LEU A 15 -3.52 0.64 16.14
N LYS A 16 -2.60 -0.08 15.49
CA LYS A 16 -2.03 0.31 14.20
C LYS A 16 -2.39 -0.71 13.11
N ALA A 17 -3.69 -0.92 12.89
CA ALA A 17 -4.13 -1.46 11.61
C ALA A 17 -4.01 -0.32 10.58
N ASP A 18 -2.80 -0.07 10.10
CA ASP A 18 -2.57 0.86 9.01
C ASP A 18 -3.14 0.23 7.74
N ILE A 19 -4.16 0.85 7.13
CA ILE A 19 -4.83 0.34 5.92
C ILE A 19 -3.81 0.04 4.82
N SER A 20 -2.72 0.80 4.79
CA SER A 20 -1.61 0.62 3.87
C SER A 20 -0.92 -0.74 3.99
N GLN A 21 -0.74 -1.27 5.21
CA GLN A 21 -0.14 -2.59 5.44
C GLN A 21 -1.05 -3.72 4.98
N THR A 22 -2.35 -3.63 5.26
CA THR A 22 -3.32 -4.64 4.83
C THR A 22 -3.36 -4.75 3.32
N TRP A 23 -3.40 -3.60 2.62
CA TRP A 23 -3.38 -3.59 1.15
C TRP A 23 -2.06 -4.04 0.55
N ASP A 24 -0.92 -3.78 1.20
CA ASP A 24 0.37 -4.34 0.76
C ASP A 24 0.36 -5.87 0.81
N GLN A 25 -0.18 -6.45 1.89
CA GLN A 25 -0.30 -7.91 1.99
C GLN A 25 -1.25 -8.49 0.95
N GLU A 26 -2.41 -7.88 0.73
CA GLU A 26 -3.36 -8.32 -0.30
C GLU A 26 -2.78 -8.18 -1.72
N CYS A 27 -2.08 -7.08 -1.98
CA CYS A 27 -1.36 -6.86 -3.24
C CYS A 27 -0.29 -7.94 -3.48
N LYS A 28 0.37 -8.42 -2.43
CA LYS A 28 1.32 -9.54 -2.49
C LYS A 28 0.63 -10.89 -2.70
N GLN A 29 -0.58 -11.06 -2.19
CA GLN A 29 -1.41 -12.26 -2.38
C GLN A 29 -2.09 -12.34 -3.75
N GLY A 30 -1.89 -11.34 -4.62
CA GLY A 30 -2.41 -11.33 -5.99
C GLY A 30 -3.68 -10.50 -6.16
N ASN A 31 -4.15 -9.82 -5.12
CA ASN A 31 -5.25 -8.85 -5.27
C ASN A 31 -4.71 -7.55 -5.89
N LEU A 32 -4.78 -7.47 -7.22
CA LEU A 32 -4.28 -6.34 -7.99
C LEU A 32 -5.05 -5.05 -7.69
N ALA A 33 -6.32 -5.14 -7.30
CA ALA A 33 -7.11 -3.97 -6.91
C ALA A 33 -6.55 -3.32 -5.63
N SER A 34 -6.07 -4.12 -4.67
CA SER A 34 -5.43 -3.61 -3.46
C SER A 34 -4.10 -2.91 -3.77
N CYS A 35 -3.34 -3.37 -4.77
CA CYS A 35 -2.16 -2.65 -5.26
C CYS A 35 -2.52 -1.25 -5.78
N VAL A 36 -3.62 -1.14 -6.55
CA VAL A 36 -4.09 0.14 -7.10
C VAL A 36 -4.56 1.07 -5.98
N ASN A 37 -5.35 0.56 -5.05
CA ASN A 37 -5.83 1.35 -3.91
C ASN A 37 -4.67 1.85 -3.04
N LEU A 38 -3.66 1.00 -2.80
CA LEU A 38 -2.46 1.41 -2.09
C LEU A 38 -1.68 2.48 -2.84
N GLY A 39 -1.50 2.33 -4.16
CA GLY A 39 -0.89 3.35 -5.00
C GLY A 39 -1.65 4.67 -4.93
N TYR A 40 -2.98 4.63 -4.86
CA TYR A 40 -3.82 5.81 -4.73
C TYR A 40 -3.61 6.51 -3.39
N LEU A 41 -3.50 5.78 -2.26
CA LEU A 41 -3.19 6.40 -0.96
C LEU A 41 -1.86 7.14 -0.99
N TYR A 42 -0.82 6.52 -1.56
CA TYR A 42 0.50 7.16 -1.69
C TYR A 42 0.47 8.36 -2.63
N GLN A 43 -0.33 8.33 -3.70
CA GLN A 43 -0.50 9.46 -4.62
C GLN A 43 -1.22 10.64 -3.96
N SER A 44 -2.28 10.35 -3.21
CA SER A 44 -3.19 11.34 -2.62
C SER A 44 -2.86 11.69 -1.16
N ALA A 45 -1.81 11.08 -0.58
CA ALA A 45 -1.37 11.26 0.80
C ALA A 45 -2.47 10.98 1.84
N GLN A 46 -3.33 9.99 1.56
CA GLN A 46 -4.45 9.62 2.44
C GLN A 46 -4.01 8.57 3.45
N GLY A 47 -3.81 8.99 4.70
CA GLY A 47 -3.38 8.09 5.78
C GLY A 47 -1.92 7.61 5.69
N VAL A 48 -1.24 7.89 4.58
CA VAL A 48 0.19 7.62 4.35
C VAL A 48 0.90 8.88 3.83
N PRO A 49 2.21 9.03 4.06
CA PRO A 49 3.00 10.08 3.43
C PRO A 49 2.90 10.00 1.90
N LYS A 50 2.88 11.16 1.24
CA LYS A 50 2.87 11.21 -0.22
C LYS A 50 4.15 10.58 -0.78
N ASP A 51 4.02 9.57 -1.62
CA ASP A 51 5.14 8.93 -2.29
C ASP A 51 4.74 8.49 -3.71
N LEU A 52 5.05 9.34 -4.69
CA LEU A 52 4.72 9.07 -6.09
C LEU A 52 5.57 7.93 -6.67
N ALA A 53 6.79 7.71 -6.18
CA ALA A 53 7.65 6.62 -6.64
C ALA A 53 7.08 5.27 -6.19
N GLN A 54 6.65 5.18 -4.93
CA GLN A 54 5.99 3.99 -4.40
C GLN A 54 4.66 3.74 -5.11
N ALA A 55 3.84 4.78 -5.30
CA ALA A 55 2.59 4.67 -6.05
C ALA A 55 2.81 4.12 -7.47
N LYS A 56 3.78 4.68 -8.19
CA LYS A 56 4.14 4.24 -9.54
C LYS A 56 4.56 2.77 -9.58
N SER A 57 5.37 2.32 -8.62
CA SER A 57 5.79 0.92 -8.52
C SER A 57 4.61 -0.04 -8.32
N LEU A 58 3.66 0.32 -7.45
CA LEU A 58 2.46 -0.46 -7.19
C LEU A 58 1.55 -0.57 -8.42
N TYR A 59 1.31 0.55 -9.10
CA TYR A 59 0.54 0.55 -10.35
C TYR A 59 1.24 -0.22 -11.46
N LYS A 60 2.57 -0.11 -11.57
CA LYS A 60 3.35 -0.91 -12.53
C LYS A 60 3.15 -2.39 -12.30
N LYS A 61 3.28 -2.85 -11.05
CA LYS A 61 3.09 -4.25 -10.68
C LYS A 61 1.69 -4.73 -11.06
N ALA A 62 0.65 -3.97 -10.73
CA ALA A 62 -0.72 -4.34 -11.07
C ALA A 62 -0.95 -4.37 -12.60
N CYS A 63 -0.36 -3.42 -13.34
CA CYS A 63 -0.39 -3.39 -14.79
C CYS A 63 0.32 -4.60 -15.42
N ASP A 64 1.53 -4.93 -14.96
CA ASP A 64 2.32 -6.06 -15.43
C ASP A 64 1.59 -7.40 -15.22
N ASN A 65 0.68 -7.47 -14.24
CA ASN A 65 -0.17 -8.64 -13.97
C ASN A 65 -1.54 -8.59 -14.67
N GLY A 66 -1.73 -7.66 -15.61
CA GLY A 66 -2.92 -7.59 -16.46
C GLY A 66 -4.09 -6.77 -15.89
N TYR A 67 -3.90 -6.01 -14.82
CA TYR A 67 -4.93 -5.11 -14.31
C TYR A 67 -4.95 -3.80 -15.11
N THR A 68 -5.77 -3.76 -16.16
CA THR A 68 -5.88 -2.62 -17.08
C THR A 68 -6.02 -1.25 -16.40
N PRO A 69 -6.85 -1.08 -15.34
CA PRO A 69 -6.95 0.21 -14.67
C PRO A 69 -5.64 0.70 -14.05
N ALA A 70 -4.76 -0.22 -13.62
CA ALA A 70 -3.45 0.15 -13.10
C ALA A 70 -2.51 0.67 -14.19
N CYS A 71 -2.64 0.18 -15.42
CA CYS A 71 -1.81 0.66 -16.54
C CYS A 71 -2.08 2.12 -16.88
N GLU A 72 -3.34 2.54 -16.78
CA GLU A 72 -3.72 3.95 -16.96
C GLU A 72 -3.16 4.81 -15.84
N ALA A 73 -3.36 4.40 -14.59
CA ALA A 73 -2.82 5.10 -13.41
C ALA A 73 -1.28 5.20 -13.44
N TYR A 74 -0.60 4.13 -13.87
CA TYR A 74 0.86 4.10 -14.06
C TYR A 74 1.33 5.14 -15.08
N LYS A 75 0.68 5.20 -16.26
CA LYS A 75 1.02 6.16 -17.32
C LYS A 75 0.77 7.60 -16.88
N VAL A 76 -0.34 7.86 -16.20
CA VAL A 76 -0.64 9.21 -15.67
C VAL A 76 0.45 9.68 -14.71
N LEU A 77 0.97 8.79 -13.87
CA LEU A 77 2.05 9.12 -12.95
C LEU A 77 3.42 9.27 -13.60
N GLU A 78 3.68 8.63 -14.75
CA GLU A 78 4.91 8.91 -15.51
C GLU A 78 4.96 10.36 -15.97
N ILE A 79 3.81 10.94 -16.33
CA ILE A 79 3.71 12.32 -16.83
C ILE A 79 3.85 13.34 -15.70
N GLN A 80 3.43 12.98 -14.47
CA GLN A 80 3.48 13.88 -13.30
C GLN A 80 4.84 13.92 -12.58
N ASN A 81 5.75 13.01 -12.91
CA ASN A 81 7.03 12.83 -12.20
C ASN A 81 8.25 13.15 -13.10
N GLN A 82 8.04 13.99 -14.13
CA GLN A 82 9.06 14.74 -14.87
C GLN A 82 8.97 16.22 -14.48
#